data_AF-F7W0R2-F1
#
_entry.id   AF-F7W0R2-F1
#
_cell.length_a   1.000
_cell.length_b   1.000
_cell.length_c   1.000
_cell.angle_alpha   90.00
_cell.angle_beta   90.00
_cell.angle_gamma   90.00
#
_symmetry.space_group_name_H-M   'P 1'
#
loop_
_entity.id
_entity.type
_entity.pdbx_description
1 polymer ?
#
loop_
_entity_poly.entity_id
_entity_poly.type
_entity_poly.pdbx_seq_one_letter_code
_entity_poly.pdbx_strand_id
1 'polypeptide(L)'
;MIFTQLLFTAGGFVALSNAHLLMNTPKPFSSPALLNGPIEENGSNFPCQAGSSGSYAGDATVMPLGSKQPLLFTGSAVHGGGSCQVSITYDIAPNKNSVWKVIHSIEGGCPAKDTPGNLPENAAAATPFTYSFPIPSDIPAGNATIAWTWLNKIGNREFYMNCAPVSLTGSGGKKENWESLPDMLVANIGDKACTTEEGKDYKFPNPGKSVERFAPADKLAFPVGNCGAKGGSGGGSGNGGSDGGSGPAPAPTTTPPAAAPTQAYGGGGGGGGIFITAPIPDSPAATPTSAPAPPAQGGGGGGSGSGSGSGSGSGSGSGSGSGSGSSGAGSACSAEGMWNCIDGKSYQQCAAGVWTPIMPLAAGTSCDVGQSTSLNIKTAGKKMRRLVRFRG
;
A
#
# COMPACT_ATOMS: atom_id res chain seq x y z
N MET A 1 34.49 -53.37 -13.32
CA MET A 1 33.30 -52.76 -12.67
C MET A 1 33.55 -51.26 -12.60
N ILE A 2 32.90 -50.50 -13.47
CA ILE A 2 33.05 -49.05 -13.59
C ILE A 2 31.95 -48.43 -12.73
N PHE A 3 32.33 -47.72 -11.66
CA PHE A 3 31.40 -46.94 -10.85
C PHE A 3 31.45 -45.48 -11.34
N THR A 4 30.43 -45.08 -12.07
CA THR A 4 30.23 -43.70 -12.53
C THR A 4 29.61 -42.89 -11.39
N GLN A 5 30.35 -41.94 -10.84
CA GLN A 5 29.82 -40.96 -9.88
C GLN A 5 28.95 -39.94 -10.60
N LEU A 6 27.64 -39.96 -10.32
CA LEU A 6 26.70 -38.91 -10.68
C LEU A 6 26.84 -37.77 -9.67
N LEU A 7 27.48 -36.67 -10.09
CA LEU A 7 27.38 -35.37 -9.43
C LEU A 7 26.00 -34.77 -9.74
N PHE A 8 25.10 -34.79 -8.75
CA PHE A 8 23.90 -33.97 -8.77
C PHE A 8 24.28 -32.53 -8.45
N THR A 9 24.49 -31.72 -9.49
CA THR A 9 24.57 -30.26 -9.34
C THR A 9 23.15 -29.74 -9.16
N ALA A 10 22.69 -29.63 -7.91
CA ALA A 10 21.47 -28.92 -7.57
C ALA A 10 21.72 -27.40 -7.76
N GLY A 11 21.52 -26.92 -8.99
CA GLY A 11 21.42 -25.50 -9.26
C GLY A 11 20.18 -24.94 -8.57
N GLY A 12 20.36 -24.27 -7.43
CA GLY A 12 19.31 -23.53 -6.77
C GLY A 12 18.77 -22.45 -7.72
N PHE A 13 17.57 -22.66 -8.24
CA PHE A 13 16.78 -21.58 -8.82
C PHE A 13 16.50 -20.59 -7.70
N VAL A 14 17.21 -19.46 -7.69
CA VAL A 14 16.79 -18.28 -6.92
C VAL A 14 15.52 -17.81 -7.60
N ALA A 15 14.37 -18.25 -7.08
CA ALA A 15 13.10 -17.65 -7.40
C ALA A 15 13.20 -16.19 -6.98
N LEU A 16 13.30 -15.29 -7.95
CA LEU A 16 13.10 -13.87 -7.72
C LEU A 16 11.63 -13.72 -7.34
N SER A 17 11.33 -13.85 -6.05
CA SER A 17 9.98 -13.70 -5.52
C SER A 17 9.57 -12.24 -5.71
N ASN A 18 8.85 -11.98 -6.80
CA ASN A 18 8.39 -10.66 -7.20
C ASN A 18 7.11 -10.24 -6.44
N ALA A 19 6.96 -10.73 -5.21
CA ALA A 19 5.72 -10.67 -4.42
C ALA A 19 5.92 -10.11 -3.00
N HIS A 20 7.05 -9.44 -2.76
CA HIS A 20 7.30 -8.68 -1.52
C HIS A 20 6.26 -7.59 -1.30
N LEU A 21 6.19 -7.04 -0.08
CA LEU A 21 5.11 -6.15 0.29
C LEU A 21 5.32 -4.71 -0.17
N LEU A 22 4.22 -4.11 -0.60
CA LEU A 22 4.04 -2.69 -0.83
C LEU A 22 3.10 -2.13 0.24
N MET A 23 3.44 -0.99 0.83
CA MET A 23 2.47 -0.17 1.53
C MET A 23 1.43 0.32 0.53
N ASN A 24 0.15 0.12 0.82
CA ASN A 24 -0.96 0.60 0.00
C ASN A 24 -1.66 1.77 0.71
N THR A 25 -1.78 1.70 2.04
CA THR A 25 -2.37 2.76 2.85
C THR A 25 -1.43 3.13 3.99
N PRO A 26 -1.07 4.41 4.18
CA PRO A 26 -1.41 5.56 3.32
C PRO A 26 -0.90 5.42 1.88
N LYS A 27 -1.56 6.12 0.94
CA LYS A 27 -1.23 6.04 -0.48
C LYS A 27 0.22 6.49 -0.68
N PRO A 28 1.11 5.62 -1.16
CA PRO A 28 2.52 5.97 -1.39
C PRO A 28 2.68 7.06 -2.44
N PHE A 29 3.88 7.63 -2.51
CA PHE A 29 4.26 8.41 -3.69
C PHE A 29 4.07 7.60 -4.97
N SER A 30 3.63 8.27 -6.03
CA SER A 30 3.58 7.72 -7.40
C SER A 30 4.92 7.88 -8.14
N SER A 31 5.79 8.79 -7.68
CA SER A 31 7.19 8.90 -8.10
C SER A 31 8.08 9.07 -6.86
N PRO A 32 9.20 8.34 -6.72
CA PRO A 32 9.61 7.23 -7.58
C PRO A 32 8.55 6.12 -7.61
N ALA A 33 8.55 5.32 -8.67
CA ALA A 33 7.66 4.16 -8.74
C ALA A 33 7.97 3.24 -7.55
N LEU A 34 6.93 2.82 -6.85
CA LEU A 34 7.08 1.97 -5.69
C LEU A 34 7.58 0.59 -6.10
N LEU A 35 8.68 0.15 -5.49
CA LEU A 35 9.24 -1.17 -5.69
C LEU A 35 8.84 -2.05 -4.51
N ASN A 36 8.58 -3.33 -4.78
CA ASN A 36 8.22 -4.27 -3.73
C ASN A 36 9.46 -4.85 -3.04
N GLY A 37 10.65 -4.73 -3.63
CA GLY A 37 11.90 -5.18 -3.02
C GLY A 37 12.37 -4.30 -1.85
N PRO A 38 13.38 -4.79 -1.09
CA PRO A 38 13.99 -4.01 -0.02
C PRO A 38 14.76 -2.81 -0.57
N ILE A 39 15.18 -1.94 0.34
CA ILE A 39 16.26 -0.98 0.06
C ILE A 39 17.52 -1.78 -0.28
N GLU A 40 18.25 -1.30 -1.30
CA GLU A 40 19.48 -1.92 -1.77
C GLU A 40 20.48 -2.03 -0.62
N GLU A 41 21.22 -3.14 -0.56
CA GLU A 41 22.14 -3.44 0.53
C GLU A 41 23.19 -2.34 0.73
N ASN A 42 23.64 -1.70 -0.34
CA ASN A 42 24.58 -0.57 -0.30
C ASN A 42 23.93 0.78 0.07
N GLY A 43 22.61 0.82 0.31
CA GLY A 43 21.85 2.02 0.65
C GLY A 43 21.75 3.04 -0.50
N SER A 44 21.97 2.63 -1.75
CA SER A 44 21.98 3.55 -2.90
C SER A 44 20.61 4.19 -3.17
N ASN A 45 19.52 3.43 -2.97
CA ASN A 45 18.14 3.91 -3.15
C ASN A 45 17.48 4.36 -1.83
N PHE A 46 18.21 4.44 -0.72
CA PHE A 46 17.69 5.03 0.52
C PHE A 46 17.72 6.57 0.47
N PRO A 47 16.67 7.27 0.99
CA PRO A 47 15.41 6.77 1.53
C PRO A 47 14.31 6.61 0.45
N CYS A 48 13.18 6.00 0.84
CA CYS A 48 11.96 5.92 0.01
C CYS A 48 12.14 5.28 -1.38
N GLN A 49 13.16 4.42 -1.55
CA GLN A 49 13.54 3.81 -2.83
C GLN A 49 13.90 4.82 -3.94
N ALA A 50 14.12 6.09 -3.58
CA ALA A 50 14.40 7.18 -4.52
C ALA A 50 15.89 7.50 -4.63
N GLY A 51 16.67 7.16 -3.60
CA GLY A 51 18.08 7.55 -3.48
C GLY A 51 18.26 9.08 -3.41
N SER A 52 19.43 9.57 -3.82
CA SER A 52 19.78 11.01 -3.74
C SER A 52 19.23 11.87 -4.88
N SER A 53 18.62 11.27 -5.90
CA SER A 53 18.14 11.96 -7.12
C SER A 53 16.66 11.74 -7.38
N GLY A 54 15.91 11.31 -6.37
CA GLY A 54 14.49 11.00 -6.47
C GLY A 54 13.62 12.24 -6.69
N SER A 55 12.79 12.22 -7.73
CA SER A 55 11.66 13.14 -7.86
C SER A 55 10.45 12.57 -7.14
N TYR A 56 9.85 13.37 -6.26
CA TYR A 56 8.68 12.97 -5.48
C TYR A 56 7.39 13.51 -6.08
N ALA A 57 6.43 12.63 -6.34
CA ALA A 57 5.09 13.00 -6.80
C ALA A 57 4.04 12.07 -6.19
N GLY A 58 2.83 12.57 -5.98
CA GLY A 58 1.72 11.80 -5.40
C GLY A 58 0.74 12.70 -4.68
N ASP A 59 -0.51 12.24 -4.55
CA ASP A 59 -1.54 12.97 -3.83
C ASP A 59 -1.37 12.76 -2.32
N ALA A 60 -1.32 13.85 -1.56
CA ALA A 60 -1.19 13.76 -0.11
C ALA A 60 -2.44 13.15 0.51
N THR A 61 -2.25 12.15 1.38
CA THR A 61 -3.33 11.65 2.24
C THR A 61 -3.57 12.65 3.38
N VAL A 62 -4.79 13.16 3.52
CA VAL A 62 -5.14 14.10 4.59
C VAL A 62 -5.28 13.34 5.91
N MET A 63 -4.56 13.77 6.95
CA MET A 63 -4.54 13.13 8.25
C MET A 63 -4.66 14.17 9.37
N PRO A 64 -5.77 14.21 10.12
CA PRO A 64 -5.87 15.10 11.28
C PRO A 64 -4.85 14.74 12.36
N LEU A 65 -4.25 15.74 13.01
CA LEU A 65 -3.46 15.53 14.21
C LEU A 65 -4.30 14.84 15.30
N GLY A 66 -3.72 13.87 16.01
CA GLY A 66 -4.42 13.07 17.01
C GLY A 66 -5.31 11.95 16.45
N SER A 67 -5.44 11.83 15.13
CA SER A 67 -6.24 10.77 14.50
C SER A 67 -5.51 9.42 14.51
N LYS A 68 -6.29 8.35 14.34
CA LYS A 68 -5.80 6.99 14.10
C LYS A 68 -5.94 6.67 12.62
N GLN A 69 -4.83 6.32 11.97
CA GLN A 69 -4.74 6.11 10.53
C GLN A 69 -4.53 4.63 10.20
N PRO A 70 -5.14 4.10 9.13
CA PRO A 70 -4.92 2.72 8.70
C PRO A 70 -3.54 2.53 8.08
N LEU A 71 -2.96 1.35 8.31
CA LEU A 71 -1.74 0.88 7.66
C LEU A 71 -2.02 -0.48 7.01
N LEU A 72 -2.02 -0.50 5.67
CA LEU A 72 -2.43 -1.65 4.85
C LEU A 72 -1.37 -1.96 3.79
N PHE A 73 -1.26 -3.23 3.42
CA PHE A 73 -0.26 -3.72 2.50
C PHE A 73 -0.83 -4.57 1.36
N THR A 74 -0.07 -4.65 0.28
CA THR A 74 -0.33 -5.49 -0.89
C THR A 74 0.91 -6.33 -1.18
N GLY A 75 0.71 -7.62 -1.48
CA GLY A 75 1.76 -8.60 -1.73
C GLY A 75 1.58 -9.86 -0.88
N SER A 76 2.50 -10.82 -1.02
CA SER A 76 2.39 -12.13 -0.35
C SER A 76 3.67 -12.61 0.34
N ALA A 77 4.84 -12.07 -0.01
CA ALA A 77 6.09 -12.40 0.67
C ALA A 77 6.24 -11.56 1.95
N VAL A 78 5.61 -12.05 3.02
CA VAL A 78 5.57 -11.43 4.35
C VAL A 78 6.69 -11.89 5.27
N HIS A 79 7.54 -12.83 4.83
CA HIS A 79 8.74 -13.32 5.54
C HIS A 79 8.49 -13.74 6.99
N GLY A 80 7.33 -14.35 7.25
CA GLY A 80 6.92 -14.75 8.60
C GLY A 80 6.70 -13.59 9.58
N GLY A 81 6.51 -12.37 9.06
CA GLY A 81 6.39 -11.15 9.84
C GLY A 81 7.74 -10.47 10.07
N GLY A 82 8.02 -10.13 11.33
CA GLY A 82 9.09 -9.22 11.71
C GLY A 82 8.55 -8.00 12.44
N SER A 83 9.23 -6.86 12.31
CA SER A 83 8.89 -5.65 13.08
C SER A 83 8.97 -4.41 12.22
N CYS A 84 8.08 -3.46 12.50
CA CYS A 84 7.92 -2.28 11.67
C CYS A 84 7.98 -0.99 12.49
N GLN A 85 8.39 0.11 11.87
CA GLN A 85 8.14 1.45 12.38
C GLN A 85 7.36 2.27 11.36
N VAL A 86 6.52 3.15 11.89
CA VAL A 86 5.96 4.28 11.16
C VAL A 86 6.67 5.53 11.65
N SER A 87 7.29 6.25 10.74
CA SER A 87 8.11 7.42 11.01
C SER A 87 7.68 8.60 10.15
N ILE A 88 7.96 9.82 10.60
CA ILE A 88 7.57 11.06 9.92
C ILE A 88 8.75 12.03 9.78
N THR A 89 8.83 12.68 8.63
CA THR A 89 9.66 13.86 8.37
C THR A 89 8.81 14.96 7.76
N TYR A 90 9.15 16.24 8.00
CA TYR A 90 8.55 17.37 7.30
C TYR A 90 9.22 17.65 5.94
N ASP A 91 10.25 16.88 5.57
CA ASP A 91 10.81 16.92 4.22
C ASP A 91 9.81 16.30 3.23
N ILE A 92 9.26 17.12 2.32
CA ILE A 92 8.34 16.69 1.26
C ILE A 92 9.06 16.02 0.07
N ALA A 93 10.39 16.14 0.03
CA ALA A 93 11.28 15.43 -0.88
C ALA A 93 12.46 14.86 -0.08
N PRO A 94 12.25 13.76 0.66
CA PRO A 94 13.28 13.23 1.54
C PRO A 94 14.56 12.86 0.80
N ASN A 95 15.69 12.98 1.48
CA ASN A 95 17.00 12.54 1.00
C ASN A 95 17.78 11.88 2.15
N LYS A 96 19.04 11.50 1.92
CA LYS A 96 19.87 10.79 2.93
C LYS A 96 20.10 11.58 4.22
N ASN A 97 19.93 12.90 4.20
CA ASN A 97 20.07 13.77 5.37
C ASN A 97 18.74 14.05 6.08
N SER A 98 17.62 13.57 5.52
CA SER A 98 16.31 13.74 6.14
C SER A 98 16.24 13.05 7.49
N VAL A 99 15.75 13.78 8.48
CA VAL A 99 15.57 13.25 9.83
C VAL A 99 14.18 12.63 9.94
N TRP A 100 14.16 11.34 10.26
CA TRP A 100 12.91 10.57 10.41
C TRP A 100 12.63 10.31 11.87
N LYS A 101 11.43 10.67 12.31
CA LYS A 101 11.00 10.58 13.70
C LYS A 101 9.92 9.51 13.89
N VAL A 102 10.13 8.58 14.80
CA VAL A 102 9.22 7.47 15.06
C VAL A 102 7.93 7.98 15.73
N ILE A 103 6.79 7.69 15.11
CA ILE A 103 5.47 7.95 15.69
C ILE A 103 4.77 6.67 16.17
N HIS A 104 5.16 5.51 15.64
CA HIS A 104 4.62 4.23 16.04
C HIS A 104 5.59 3.07 15.77
N SER A 105 5.69 2.12 16.69
CA SER A 105 6.45 0.88 16.50
C SER A 105 5.55 -0.34 16.66
N ILE A 106 5.73 -1.33 15.79
CA ILE A 106 5.06 -2.63 15.86
C ILE A 106 6.15 -3.69 16.04
N GLU A 107 6.26 -4.24 17.24
CA GLU A 107 7.28 -5.23 17.62
C GLU A 107 6.70 -6.65 17.51
N GLY A 108 7.16 -7.34 16.47
CA GLY A 108 6.67 -8.66 16.08
C GLY A 108 5.36 -8.65 15.32
N GLY A 109 5.18 -9.64 14.45
CA GLY A 109 3.93 -9.86 13.72
C GLY A 109 3.58 -8.78 12.71
N CYS A 110 4.53 -7.95 12.26
CA CYS A 110 4.34 -7.01 11.15
C CYS A 110 5.22 -7.41 9.97
N PRO A 111 4.70 -7.45 8.73
CA PRO A 111 3.34 -7.10 8.29
C PRO A 111 2.33 -8.26 8.38
N ALA A 112 2.72 -9.42 8.93
CA ALA A 112 1.84 -10.58 9.09
C ALA A 112 1.91 -11.15 10.51
N LYS A 113 0.76 -11.20 11.19
CA LYS A 113 0.63 -11.74 12.55
C LYS A 113 0.58 -13.27 12.48
N ASP A 114 1.28 -13.93 13.41
CA ASP A 114 1.26 -15.38 13.60
C ASP A 114 1.40 -16.21 12.32
N THR A 115 2.19 -15.72 11.36
CA THR A 115 2.38 -16.37 10.05
C THR A 115 3.75 -17.05 10.02
N PRO A 116 3.85 -18.37 9.77
CA PRO A 116 5.12 -19.09 9.81
C PRO A 116 6.04 -18.82 8.60
N GLY A 117 5.52 -18.23 7.53
CA GLY A 117 6.25 -18.00 6.28
C GLY A 117 5.54 -16.99 5.38
N ASN A 118 5.60 -17.18 4.06
CA ASN A 118 4.90 -16.33 3.10
C ASN A 118 3.43 -16.74 2.95
N LEU A 119 2.59 -15.78 2.55
CA LEU A 119 1.21 -16.03 2.13
C LEU A 119 1.21 -16.73 0.76
N PRO A 120 0.07 -17.34 0.34
CA PRO A 120 -0.07 -17.85 -1.02
C PRO A 120 0.33 -16.80 -2.06
N GLU A 121 1.13 -17.20 -3.04
CA GLU A 121 1.79 -16.28 -3.96
C GLU A 121 0.79 -15.43 -4.75
N ASN A 122 0.77 -14.14 -4.45
CA ASN A 122 -0.02 -13.15 -5.16
C ASN A 122 0.51 -11.75 -4.86
N ALA A 123 1.30 -11.20 -5.78
CA ALA A 123 1.88 -9.86 -5.64
C ALA A 123 0.84 -8.73 -5.61
N ALA A 124 -0.38 -8.97 -6.10
CA ALA A 124 -1.46 -7.97 -6.17
C ALA A 124 -2.52 -8.14 -5.07
N ALA A 125 -2.45 -9.21 -4.27
CA ALA A 125 -3.41 -9.43 -3.19
C ALA A 125 -3.19 -8.42 -2.06
N ALA A 126 -4.28 -7.86 -1.55
CA ALA A 126 -4.24 -7.23 -0.23
C ALA A 126 -3.87 -8.28 0.82
N THR A 127 -2.97 -7.92 1.74
CA THR A 127 -2.68 -8.79 2.88
C THR A 127 -3.91 -8.90 3.78
N PRO A 128 -4.20 -10.07 4.39
CA PRO A 128 -5.35 -10.22 5.28
C PRO A 128 -5.18 -9.53 6.63
N PHE A 129 -4.01 -8.98 6.92
CA PHE A 129 -3.69 -8.32 8.17
C PHE A 129 -3.84 -6.80 8.05
N THR A 130 -4.53 -6.21 9.02
CA THR A 130 -4.71 -4.77 9.11
C THR A 130 -4.01 -4.23 10.35
N TYR A 131 -3.43 -3.04 10.20
CA TYR A 131 -2.77 -2.29 11.27
C TYR A 131 -3.26 -0.85 11.24
N SER A 132 -2.86 -0.11 12.26
CA SER A 132 -3.16 1.30 12.38
C SER A 132 -2.09 1.98 13.20
N PHE A 133 -1.86 3.27 12.96
CA PHE A 133 -0.93 4.08 13.73
C PHE A 133 -1.59 5.41 14.13
N PRO A 134 -1.26 5.97 15.31
CA PRO A 134 -1.70 7.31 15.67
C PRO A 134 -0.83 8.38 15.00
N ILE A 135 -1.45 9.50 14.63
CA ILE A 135 -0.75 10.75 14.39
C ILE A 135 -0.66 11.51 15.72
N PRO A 136 0.52 11.92 16.19
CA PRO A 136 0.63 12.75 17.39
C PRO A 136 -0.24 14.00 17.28
N SER A 137 -0.92 14.38 18.36
CA SER A 137 -1.81 15.55 18.37
C SER A 137 -1.06 16.87 18.51
N ASP A 138 0.20 16.83 18.92
CA ASP A 138 0.98 17.96 19.39
C ASP A 138 2.22 18.26 18.53
N ILE A 139 2.29 17.72 17.32
CA ILE A 139 3.31 18.07 16.31
C ILE A 139 2.77 19.10 15.31
N PRO A 140 3.62 19.81 14.55
CA PRO A 140 3.17 20.80 13.57
C PRO A 140 2.14 20.26 12.57
N ALA A 141 1.14 21.08 12.22
CA ALA A 141 0.32 20.83 11.04
C ALA A 141 1.11 21.17 9.76
N GLY A 142 0.68 20.67 8.61
CA GLY A 142 1.30 20.94 7.32
C GLY A 142 1.65 19.68 6.52
N ASN A 143 2.31 19.88 5.39
CA ASN A 143 2.73 18.78 4.53
C ASN A 143 3.95 18.06 5.15
N ALA A 144 3.90 16.73 5.11
CA ALA A 144 4.94 15.86 5.65
C ALA A 144 5.03 14.59 4.80
N THR A 145 6.04 13.78 5.09
CA THR A 145 6.20 12.44 4.53
C THR A 145 6.16 11.42 5.66
N ILE A 146 5.34 10.39 5.51
CA ILE A 146 5.34 9.21 6.38
C ILE A 146 6.09 8.07 5.71
N ALA A 147 6.91 7.35 6.46
CA ALA A 147 7.55 6.13 6.05
C ALA A 147 7.04 4.94 6.87
N TRP A 148 6.64 3.88 6.18
CA TRP A 148 6.63 2.55 6.75
C TRP A 148 7.99 1.92 6.51
N THR A 149 8.58 1.37 7.57
CA THR A 149 9.80 0.58 7.51
C THR A 149 9.58 -0.79 8.11
N TRP A 150 10.26 -1.80 7.59
CA TRP A 150 10.11 -3.19 8.04
C TRP A 150 11.44 -3.93 8.04
N LEU A 151 11.69 -4.60 9.17
CA LEU A 151 12.75 -5.56 9.39
C LEU A 151 12.14 -6.96 9.36
N ASN A 152 12.44 -7.71 8.31
CA ASN A 152 11.88 -9.05 8.09
C ASN A 152 12.44 -10.08 9.08
N LYS A 153 11.58 -11.01 9.48
CA LYS A 153 11.95 -12.11 10.38
C LYS A 153 12.78 -13.16 9.65
N ILE A 154 12.27 -13.68 8.53
CA ILE A 154 12.85 -14.80 7.77
C ILE A 154 13.47 -14.30 6.45
N GLY A 155 14.53 -14.94 5.97
CA GLY A 155 15.16 -14.65 4.67
C GLY A 155 16.44 -13.83 4.79
N ASN A 156 16.77 -13.06 3.75
CA ASN A 156 17.93 -12.17 3.80
C ASN A 156 17.73 -11.10 4.87
N ARG A 157 18.82 -10.57 5.45
CA ARG A 157 18.72 -9.46 6.40
C ARG A 157 18.50 -8.18 5.61
N GLU A 158 17.25 -7.76 5.51
CA GLU A 158 16.80 -6.70 4.61
C GLU A 158 16.19 -5.54 5.41
N PHE A 159 16.03 -4.40 4.72
CA PHE A 159 15.35 -3.22 5.23
C PHE A 159 14.37 -2.73 4.18
N TYR A 160 13.09 -2.82 4.48
CA TYR A 160 12.03 -2.34 3.58
C TYR A 160 11.64 -0.93 3.98
N MET A 161 11.35 -0.08 2.99
CA MET A 161 10.89 1.27 3.23
C MET A 161 9.98 1.74 2.10
N ASN A 162 8.75 2.12 2.42
CA ASN A 162 7.85 2.81 1.50
C ASN A 162 7.38 4.13 2.12
N CYS A 163 7.27 5.17 1.31
CA CYS A 163 6.94 6.51 1.76
C CYS A 163 5.65 7.04 1.12
N ALA A 164 4.89 7.82 1.87
CA ALA A 164 3.66 8.45 1.44
C ALA A 164 3.66 9.96 1.75
N PRO A 165 3.22 10.81 0.81
CA PRO A 165 2.93 12.21 1.11
C PRO A 165 1.68 12.30 1.97
N VAL A 166 1.72 13.15 2.99
CA VAL A 166 0.57 13.40 3.88
C VAL A 166 0.38 14.90 4.12
N SER A 167 -0.86 15.29 4.40
CA SER A 167 -1.22 16.64 4.82
C SER A 167 -1.81 16.59 6.22
N LEU A 168 -1.04 17.05 7.20
CA LEU A 168 -1.44 17.07 8.60
C LEU A 168 -2.35 18.28 8.88
N THR A 169 -3.56 18.04 9.37
CA THR A 169 -4.56 19.10 9.60
C THR A 169 -4.91 19.24 11.08
N GLY A 170 -5.41 20.42 11.47
CA GLY A 170 -5.72 20.77 12.85
C GLY A 170 -4.97 22.02 13.31
N SER A 171 -5.03 22.33 14.61
CA SER A 171 -4.40 23.53 15.19
C SER A 171 -2.87 23.52 15.16
N GLY A 172 -2.24 22.37 14.93
CA GLY A 172 -0.80 22.20 15.01
C GLY A 172 -0.26 22.25 16.44
N GLY A 173 0.94 21.70 16.62
CA GLY A 173 1.72 21.83 17.84
C GLY A 173 3.14 22.31 17.58
N LYS A 174 3.98 22.22 18.61
CA LYS A 174 5.35 22.76 18.60
C LYS A 174 6.29 21.87 17.80
N LYS A 175 7.25 22.46 17.08
CA LYS A 175 8.27 21.71 16.32
C LYS A 175 9.13 20.85 17.25
N GLU A 176 9.40 21.35 18.46
CA GLU A 176 10.17 20.68 19.49
C GLU A 176 9.53 19.35 19.91
N ASN A 177 8.19 19.22 19.83
CA ASN A 177 7.50 17.97 20.11
C ASN A 177 7.85 16.91 19.06
N TRP A 178 7.92 17.29 17.77
CA TRP A 178 8.40 16.40 16.71
C TRP A 178 9.89 16.09 16.88
N GLU A 179 10.72 17.09 17.19
CA GLU A 179 12.17 16.90 17.38
C GLU A 179 12.49 15.98 18.58
N SER A 180 11.63 15.98 19.62
CA SER A 180 11.75 15.11 20.80
C SER A 180 11.38 13.65 20.54
N LEU A 181 10.74 13.35 19.41
CA LEU A 181 10.47 11.97 19.03
C LEU A 181 11.80 11.26 18.74
N PRO A 182 11.87 9.94 18.95
CA PRO A 182 13.10 9.20 18.68
C PRO A 182 13.35 9.09 17.18
N ASP A 183 14.62 8.97 16.81
CA ASP A 183 15.01 8.73 15.42
C ASP A 183 14.61 7.31 14.97
N MET A 184 14.22 7.20 13.72
CA MET A 184 13.91 5.92 13.07
C MET A 184 15.12 5.00 13.05
N LEU A 185 14.91 3.72 13.38
CA LEU A 185 15.94 2.72 13.24
C LEU A 185 16.20 2.44 11.75
N VAL A 186 17.47 2.49 11.35
CA VAL A 186 17.95 1.98 10.05
C VAL A 186 18.90 0.82 10.34
N ALA A 187 18.68 -0.32 9.69
CA ALA A 187 19.51 -1.50 9.84
C ALA A 187 19.75 -2.18 8.48
N ASN A 188 20.71 -3.09 8.43
CA ASN A 188 21.00 -3.99 7.30
C ASN A 188 21.48 -3.35 5.98
N ILE A 189 21.50 -2.03 5.87
CA ILE A 189 21.92 -1.30 4.67
C ILE A 189 23.18 -0.45 4.93
N GLY A 190 23.86 -0.06 3.86
CA GLY A 190 25.02 0.83 3.90
C GLY A 190 26.25 0.19 4.53
N ASP A 191 26.80 0.83 5.56
CA ASP A 191 27.95 0.33 6.32
C ASP A 191 27.59 -0.85 7.25
N LYS A 192 26.30 -1.18 7.36
CA LYS A 192 25.76 -2.19 8.26
C LYS A 192 26.22 -1.99 9.71
N ALA A 193 26.31 -0.73 10.15
CA ALA A 193 26.61 -0.41 11.55
C ALA A 193 25.57 -1.00 12.51
N CYS A 194 24.32 -1.18 12.04
CA CYS A 194 23.26 -1.91 12.73
C CYS A 194 22.78 -3.09 11.87
N THR A 195 22.72 -4.29 12.43
CA THR A 195 22.27 -5.50 11.75
C THR A 195 21.21 -6.26 12.53
N THR A 196 20.45 -7.09 11.82
CA THR A 196 19.46 -7.98 12.43
C THR A 196 19.84 -9.45 12.27
N GLU A 197 19.30 -10.30 13.14
CA GLU A 197 19.54 -11.75 13.11
C GLU A 197 18.38 -12.54 12.49
N GLU A 198 18.75 -13.58 11.75
CA GLU A 198 17.96 -14.78 11.43
C GLU A 198 16.73 -15.09 12.31
N GLY A 199 15.48 -15.00 11.84
CA GLY A 199 14.35 -15.68 12.49
C GLY A 199 13.86 -15.01 13.78
N LYS A 200 14.24 -13.75 14.01
CA LYS A 200 13.79 -12.94 15.15
C LYS A 200 12.72 -11.93 14.76
N ASP A 201 11.80 -11.71 15.68
CA ASP A 201 11.04 -10.46 15.74
C ASP A 201 11.87 -9.45 16.56
N TYR A 202 11.78 -8.15 16.26
CA TYR A 202 12.70 -7.16 16.80
C TYR A 202 12.04 -6.17 17.75
N LYS A 203 12.73 -5.93 18.86
CA LYS A 203 12.48 -4.81 19.76
C LYS A 203 13.31 -3.62 19.30
N PHE A 204 12.70 -2.45 19.21
CA PHE A 204 13.44 -1.25 18.84
C PHE A 204 14.14 -0.68 20.08
N PRO A 205 15.41 -0.24 19.99
CA PRO A 205 16.07 0.47 21.08
C PRO A 205 15.33 1.75 21.49
N ASN A 206 14.69 2.39 20.50
CA ASN A 206 13.99 3.65 20.61
C ASN A 206 12.59 3.54 19.97
N PRO A 207 11.62 2.87 20.62
CA PRO A 207 10.35 2.55 19.98
C PRO A 207 9.34 3.72 19.99
N GLY A 208 9.63 4.80 20.71
CA GLY A 208 8.69 5.91 20.94
C GLY A 208 7.63 5.57 21.98
N LYS A 209 6.63 6.45 22.11
CA LYS A 209 5.55 6.32 23.11
C LYS A 209 4.42 5.38 22.66
N SER A 210 4.29 5.15 21.36
CA SER A 210 3.23 4.33 20.77
C SER A 210 3.81 3.02 20.27
N VAL A 211 3.52 1.92 20.96
CA VAL A 211 4.07 0.59 20.68
C VAL A 211 2.99 -0.47 20.73
N GLU A 212 2.84 -1.23 19.65
CA GLU A 212 2.08 -2.48 19.62
C GLU A 212 3.04 -3.68 19.63
N ARG A 213 2.70 -4.73 20.37
CA ARG A 213 3.48 -5.96 20.44
C ARG A 213 2.60 -7.15 20.11
N PHE A 214 2.93 -7.86 19.05
CA PHE A 214 2.23 -9.11 18.69
C PHE A 214 3.08 -10.34 18.97
N ALA A 215 4.41 -10.21 19.05
CA ALA A 215 5.27 -11.28 19.55
C ALA A 215 5.38 -11.26 21.09
N PRO A 216 5.49 -12.43 21.74
CA PRO A 216 5.84 -12.51 23.16
C PRO A 216 7.15 -11.79 23.47
N ALA A 217 7.22 -11.12 24.63
CA ALA A 217 8.35 -10.26 24.98
C ALA A 217 9.70 -11.01 25.07
N ASP A 218 9.68 -12.29 25.43
CA ASP A 218 10.84 -13.19 25.49
C ASP A 218 11.30 -13.68 24.09
N LYS A 219 10.50 -13.44 23.05
CA LYS A 219 10.80 -13.80 21.66
C LYS A 219 11.31 -12.62 20.82
N LEU A 220 11.26 -11.41 21.37
CA LEU A 220 11.81 -10.21 20.73
C LEU A 220 13.32 -10.12 20.95
N ALA A 221 14.07 -9.82 19.90
CA ALA A 221 15.50 -9.57 19.95
C ALA A 221 15.81 -8.09 19.68
N PHE A 222 16.88 -7.56 20.28
CA PHE A 222 17.41 -6.28 19.83
C PHE A 222 18.26 -6.50 18.56
N PRO A 223 18.21 -5.56 17.59
CA PRO A 223 19.23 -5.45 16.57
C PRO A 223 20.64 -5.29 17.19
N VAL A 224 21.66 -5.71 16.45
CA VAL A 224 23.06 -5.83 16.91
C VAL A 224 23.92 -4.73 16.28
N GLY A 225 24.85 -4.18 17.06
CA GLY A 225 25.75 -3.11 16.63
C GLY A 225 25.31 -1.72 17.08
N ASN A 226 25.65 -0.70 16.31
CA ASN A 226 25.29 0.69 16.57
C ASN A 226 23.89 1.00 16.02
N CYS A 227 22.87 0.51 16.72
CA CYS A 227 21.46 0.62 16.35
C CYS A 227 20.75 1.84 16.97
N GLY A 228 21.52 2.90 17.24
CA GLY A 228 21.13 3.99 18.12
C GLY A 228 21.20 3.56 19.59
N ALA A 229 21.80 4.40 20.43
CA ALA A 229 21.81 4.16 21.88
C ALA A 229 20.35 4.05 22.39
N LYS A 230 20.11 3.23 23.42
CA LYS A 230 18.85 3.25 24.18
C LYS A 230 18.63 4.69 24.65
N GLY A 231 17.77 5.44 23.97
CA GLY A 231 17.43 6.81 24.29
C GLY A 231 16.99 6.86 25.75
N GLY A 232 17.63 7.75 26.50
CA GLY A 232 17.50 7.82 27.95
C GLY A 232 16.05 7.99 28.43
N SER A 233 15.76 7.32 29.54
CA SER A 233 14.79 7.70 30.58
C SER A 233 13.48 8.35 30.11
N GLY A 234 12.58 7.53 29.56
CA GLY A 234 11.14 7.69 29.79
C GLY A 234 10.70 6.52 30.66
N GLY A 235 10.49 6.74 31.96
CA GLY A 235 10.01 5.72 32.89
C GLY A 235 8.69 5.11 32.42
N GLY A 236 8.77 3.97 31.75
CA GLY A 236 7.63 3.11 31.51
C GLY A 236 7.41 2.27 32.76
N SER A 237 6.53 2.74 33.65
CA SER A 237 5.88 1.87 34.63
C SER A 237 5.04 0.85 33.88
N GLY A 238 5.67 -0.27 33.52
CA GLY A 238 4.97 -1.48 33.11
C GLY A 238 4.33 -2.11 34.34
N ASN A 239 3.04 -1.85 34.56
CA ASN A 239 2.24 -2.65 35.49
C ASN A 239 1.96 -4.01 34.82
N GLY A 240 2.91 -4.94 34.95
CA GLY A 240 2.67 -6.37 34.83
C GLY A 240 2.59 -6.95 36.24
N GLY A 241 1.38 -7.09 36.76
CA GLY A 241 1.14 -7.66 38.08
C GLY A 241 -0.06 -8.60 38.03
N SER A 242 0.23 -9.90 37.95
CA SER A 242 -0.71 -10.97 38.26
C SER A 242 -0.03 -11.85 39.30
N ASP A 243 -0.48 -11.79 40.55
CA ASP A 243 -0.85 -12.97 41.31
C ASP A 243 -1.59 -12.60 42.60
N GLY A 244 -2.55 -13.45 42.95
CA GLY A 244 -3.69 -13.16 43.80
C GLY A 244 -3.44 -13.16 45.30
N GLY A 245 -4.28 -12.40 45.99
CA GLY A 245 -4.41 -12.37 47.45
C GLY A 245 -5.76 -11.75 47.83
N SER A 246 -6.69 -12.60 48.26
CA SER A 246 -8.07 -12.26 48.63
C SER A 246 -8.16 -11.28 49.81
N GLY A 247 -8.96 -10.21 49.67
CA GLY A 247 -9.35 -9.28 50.73
C GLY A 247 -10.41 -8.28 50.24
N PRO A 248 -11.35 -7.83 51.09
CA PRO A 248 -12.69 -7.41 50.67
C PRO A 248 -12.78 -6.00 50.04
N ALA A 249 -13.70 -5.87 49.09
CA ALA A 249 -13.95 -4.67 48.28
C ALA A 249 -14.57 -3.50 49.08
N PRO A 250 -14.13 -2.25 48.87
CA PRO A 250 -14.81 -1.06 49.38
C PRO A 250 -15.96 -0.62 48.46
N ALA A 251 -17.04 -0.14 49.09
CA ALA A 251 -18.32 0.24 48.48
C ALA A 251 -18.26 1.56 47.66
N PRO A 252 -19.13 1.74 46.65
CA PRO A 252 -19.20 2.95 45.85
C PRO A 252 -20.06 4.05 46.52
N THR A 253 -19.51 5.26 46.64
CA THR A 253 -20.26 6.49 46.99
C THR A 253 -20.99 7.06 45.77
N THR A 254 -22.31 7.16 45.88
CA THR A 254 -23.22 7.74 44.88
C THR A 254 -23.40 9.24 45.09
N THR A 255 -23.37 10.01 43.99
CA THR A 255 -23.73 11.44 43.98
C THR A 255 -25.21 11.58 43.57
N PRO A 256 -26.03 12.47 44.17
CA PRO A 256 -27.48 12.52 43.94
C PRO A 256 -27.90 13.12 42.57
N PRO A 257 -29.06 12.71 42.00
CA PRO A 257 -29.57 13.25 40.74
C PRO A 257 -30.38 14.54 40.91
N ALA A 258 -30.23 15.47 39.96
CA ALA A 258 -31.05 16.67 39.84
C ALA A 258 -32.38 16.37 39.11
N ALA A 259 -33.45 17.01 39.58
CA ALA A 259 -34.85 16.73 39.27
C ALA A 259 -35.29 17.13 37.84
N ALA A 260 -36.21 16.35 37.28
CA ALA A 260 -36.96 16.64 36.06
C ALA A 260 -38.18 17.54 36.34
N PRO A 261 -38.59 18.42 35.42
CA PRO A 261 -39.93 18.97 35.41
C PRO A 261 -40.86 18.21 34.43
N THR A 262 -42.06 17.94 34.93
CA THR A 262 -43.22 17.32 34.28
C THR A 262 -43.90 18.24 33.27
N GLN A 263 -44.46 17.61 32.23
CA GLN A 263 -45.32 18.19 31.19
C GLN A 263 -46.65 18.74 31.75
N ALA A 264 -47.13 19.84 31.16
CA ALA A 264 -48.56 20.20 31.16
C ALA A 264 -48.95 20.82 29.80
N TYR A 265 -49.98 20.24 29.21
CA TYR A 265 -50.67 20.68 28.00
C TYR A 265 -51.70 21.76 28.36
N GLY A 266 -51.83 22.82 27.55
CA GLY A 266 -52.87 23.84 27.72
C GLY A 266 -52.66 25.02 26.78
N GLY A 267 -53.59 25.22 25.85
CA GLY A 267 -53.44 26.12 24.71
C GLY A 267 -53.93 27.56 24.89
N GLY A 268 -53.70 28.33 23.83
CA GLY A 268 -54.58 29.42 23.38
C GLY A 268 -54.33 30.82 23.94
N GLY A 269 -53.97 31.74 23.04
CA GLY A 269 -54.53 33.09 23.04
C GLY A 269 -53.62 34.26 23.44
N GLY A 270 -53.13 34.97 22.42
CA GLY A 270 -53.23 36.44 22.31
C GLY A 270 -52.34 37.35 23.16
N GLY A 271 -51.47 38.11 22.48
CA GLY A 271 -51.40 39.57 22.68
C GLY A 271 -50.09 40.18 23.22
N GLY A 272 -49.50 41.07 22.40
CA GLY A 272 -48.61 42.19 22.79
C GLY A 272 -47.12 41.86 22.89
N GLY A 273 -46.27 42.17 21.90
CA GLY A 273 -45.66 43.50 21.64
C GLY A 273 -44.34 43.59 22.42
N ILE A 274 -43.14 43.66 21.82
CA ILE A 274 -42.57 44.78 21.05
C ILE A 274 -41.33 44.32 20.25
N PHE A 275 -41.15 44.97 19.10
CA PHE A 275 -40.19 44.74 18.02
C PHE A 275 -38.79 45.32 18.28
N ILE A 276 -37.73 44.66 17.77
CA ILE A 276 -36.69 45.29 16.93
C ILE A 276 -36.26 44.29 15.84
N THR A 277 -36.33 44.76 14.60
CA THR A 277 -36.07 44.09 13.32
C THR A 277 -34.66 44.37 12.77
N ALA A 278 -34.01 43.37 12.17
CA ALA A 278 -33.22 43.53 10.94
C ALA A 278 -33.08 42.18 10.19
N PRO A 279 -33.12 42.15 8.84
CA PRO A 279 -33.42 40.95 8.05
C PRO A 279 -32.17 40.19 7.55
N ILE A 280 -32.28 38.87 7.44
CA ILE A 280 -31.34 37.97 6.76
C ILE A 280 -32.01 37.51 5.46
N PRO A 281 -31.40 37.65 4.27
CA PRO A 281 -31.97 37.13 3.04
C PRO A 281 -31.74 35.61 2.93
N ASP A 282 -32.86 34.88 2.78
CA ASP A 282 -32.90 33.46 2.41
C ASP A 282 -32.34 33.23 1.01
N SER A 283 -31.42 32.26 0.88
CA SER A 283 -31.07 31.64 -0.40
C SER A 283 -31.78 30.29 -0.54
N PRO A 284 -32.42 29.99 -1.68
CA PRO A 284 -33.19 28.77 -1.87
C PRO A 284 -32.31 27.52 -2.03
N ALA A 285 -32.81 26.42 -1.46
CA ALA A 285 -32.25 25.08 -1.53
C ALA A 285 -32.21 24.53 -2.97
N ALA A 286 -31.10 23.90 -3.33
CA ALA A 286 -30.88 23.24 -4.62
C ALA A 286 -31.62 21.89 -4.70
N THR A 287 -32.35 21.68 -5.78
CA THR A 287 -32.97 20.40 -6.18
C THR A 287 -31.94 19.50 -6.91
N PRO A 288 -32.01 18.16 -6.75
CA PRO A 288 -31.10 17.25 -7.44
C PRO A 288 -31.49 17.10 -8.91
N THR A 289 -30.54 17.38 -9.82
CA THR A 289 -30.69 17.18 -11.27
C THR A 289 -30.03 15.86 -11.68
N SER A 290 -30.77 15.02 -12.40
CA SER A 290 -30.34 13.76 -13.01
C SER A 290 -29.41 13.98 -14.20
N ALA A 291 -28.37 13.14 -14.32
CA ALA A 291 -27.41 13.15 -15.42
C ALA A 291 -28.03 12.71 -16.77
N PRO A 292 -27.60 13.29 -17.92
CA PRO A 292 -28.12 12.94 -19.24
C PRO A 292 -27.50 11.66 -19.82
N ALA A 293 -28.32 10.89 -20.54
CA ALA A 293 -27.93 9.70 -21.30
C ALA A 293 -27.23 10.07 -22.63
N PRO A 294 -26.29 9.23 -23.13
CA PRO A 294 -25.65 9.44 -24.43
C PRO A 294 -26.59 9.12 -25.61
N PRO A 295 -26.37 9.75 -26.78
CA PRO A 295 -27.31 9.70 -27.90
C PRO A 295 -27.26 8.37 -28.67
N ALA A 296 -28.42 7.98 -29.20
CA ALA A 296 -28.60 6.89 -30.14
C ALA A 296 -28.00 7.23 -31.52
N GLN A 297 -27.29 6.28 -32.12
CA GLN A 297 -26.92 6.34 -33.54
C GLN A 297 -27.49 5.13 -34.28
N GLY A 298 -28.21 5.44 -35.36
CA GLY A 298 -29.07 4.53 -36.12
C GLY A 298 -28.32 3.43 -36.88
N GLY A 299 -29.11 2.40 -37.22
CA GLY A 299 -28.65 1.14 -37.80
C GLY A 299 -28.29 1.18 -39.28
N GLY A 300 -27.72 0.04 -39.71
CA GLY A 300 -27.41 -0.29 -41.09
C GLY A 300 -27.17 -1.80 -41.24
N GLY A 301 -28.27 -2.57 -41.34
CA GLY A 301 -28.46 -3.72 -42.24
C GLY A 301 -27.57 -4.97 -42.16
N GLY A 302 -28.21 -6.11 -41.88
CA GLY A 302 -28.06 -7.31 -42.72
C GLY A 302 -27.73 -8.62 -42.00
N GLY A 303 -28.66 -9.58 -42.07
CA GLY A 303 -28.33 -11.02 -42.05
C GLY A 303 -29.08 -11.88 -41.05
N SER A 304 -30.25 -12.37 -41.45
CA SER A 304 -30.98 -13.47 -40.81
C SER A 304 -30.15 -14.75 -40.70
N GLY A 305 -30.36 -15.50 -39.60
CA GLY A 305 -29.88 -16.88 -39.47
C GLY A 305 -30.41 -17.54 -38.21
N SER A 306 -31.58 -18.18 -38.31
CA SER A 306 -32.12 -19.10 -37.31
C SER A 306 -31.22 -20.32 -37.15
N GLY A 307 -31.07 -20.82 -35.92
CA GLY A 307 -30.41 -22.09 -35.66
C GLY A 307 -30.49 -22.51 -34.19
N SER A 308 -31.52 -23.29 -33.86
CA SER A 308 -31.58 -24.12 -32.65
C SER A 308 -30.49 -25.19 -32.68
N GLY A 309 -29.88 -25.49 -31.53
CA GLY A 309 -28.96 -26.62 -31.40
C GLY A 309 -28.47 -26.84 -29.98
N SER A 310 -29.08 -27.79 -29.29
CA SER A 310 -28.53 -28.43 -28.09
C SER A 310 -27.31 -29.27 -28.46
N GLY A 311 -26.28 -29.30 -27.60
CA GLY A 311 -25.16 -30.22 -27.77
C GLY A 311 -24.12 -30.12 -26.66
N SER A 312 -24.17 -31.05 -25.71
CA SER A 312 -23.06 -31.39 -24.82
C SER A 312 -21.93 -32.02 -25.62
N GLY A 313 -20.68 -31.65 -25.35
CA GLY A 313 -19.52 -32.29 -25.96
C GLY A 313 -18.20 -31.86 -25.32
N SER A 314 -17.66 -32.72 -24.46
CA SER A 314 -16.27 -32.69 -24.03
C SER A 314 -15.36 -33.05 -25.22
N GLY A 315 -14.28 -32.30 -25.43
CA GLY A 315 -13.29 -32.60 -26.46
C GLY A 315 -12.03 -31.77 -26.30
N SER A 316 -10.98 -32.39 -25.77
CA SER A 316 -9.60 -31.90 -25.83
C SER A 316 -9.09 -31.98 -27.27
N GLY A 317 -8.49 -30.91 -27.76
CA GLY A 317 -7.85 -30.89 -29.08
C GLY A 317 -6.93 -29.67 -29.24
N SER A 318 -5.63 -29.92 -29.19
CA SER A 318 -4.58 -28.96 -29.55
C SER A 318 -4.60 -28.67 -31.05
N GLY A 319 -4.49 -27.40 -31.43
CA GLY A 319 -4.38 -26.96 -32.82
C GLY A 319 -3.87 -25.52 -32.90
N SER A 320 -2.56 -25.38 -33.03
CA SER A 320 -1.85 -24.13 -33.28
C SER A 320 -2.14 -23.61 -34.69
N GLY A 321 -2.40 -22.31 -34.80
CA GLY A 321 -2.38 -21.56 -36.06
C GLY A 321 -3.70 -20.87 -36.37
N SER A 322 -3.84 -19.60 -35.96
CA SER A 322 -4.81 -18.68 -36.55
C SER A 322 -4.29 -17.26 -36.34
N GLY A 323 -4.13 -16.53 -37.44
CA GLY A 323 -3.62 -15.17 -37.45
C GLY A 323 -4.42 -14.26 -36.53
N SER A 324 -3.72 -13.36 -35.84
CA SER A 324 -4.26 -12.40 -34.90
C SER A 324 -4.98 -11.28 -35.67
N GLY A 325 -6.11 -11.62 -36.25
CA GLY A 325 -7.06 -10.65 -36.75
C GLY A 325 -7.66 -9.86 -35.60
N SER A 326 -8.00 -8.60 -35.87
CA SER A 326 -8.83 -7.78 -34.99
C SER A 326 -10.15 -8.52 -34.69
N SER A 327 -10.44 -8.79 -33.43
CA SER A 327 -11.80 -9.18 -33.01
C SER A 327 -12.58 -7.91 -32.69
N GLY A 328 -13.84 -7.80 -33.14
CA GLY A 328 -14.64 -6.59 -32.90
C GLY A 328 -14.81 -6.31 -31.40
N ALA A 329 -14.84 -5.04 -31.01
CA ALA A 329 -15.15 -4.65 -29.63
C ALA A 329 -16.49 -5.27 -29.19
N GLY A 330 -16.53 -5.89 -28.02
CA GLY A 330 -17.71 -6.59 -27.51
C GLY A 330 -17.89 -8.04 -28.00
N SER A 331 -17.00 -8.55 -28.87
CA SER A 331 -16.99 -9.97 -29.22
C SER A 331 -16.51 -10.83 -28.05
N ALA A 332 -17.06 -12.04 -27.91
CA ALA A 332 -16.73 -12.93 -26.80
C ALA A 332 -15.25 -13.33 -26.80
N CYS A 333 -14.66 -13.35 -25.61
CA CYS A 333 -13.33 -13.89 -25.35
C CYS A 333 -13.42 -14.86 -24.17
N SER A 334 -12.71 -15.99 -24.27
CA SER A 334 -12.88 -17.12 -23.36
C SER A 334 -12.00 -17.06 -22.11
N ALA A 335 -10.98 -16.21 -22.08
CA ALA A 335 -10.03 -16.14 -20.98
C ALA A 335 -9.82 -14.68 -20.54
N GLU A 336 -10.32 -14.36 -19.35
CA GLU A 336 -10.18 -13.05 -18.71
C GLU A 336 -8.72 -12.60 -18.63
N GLY A 337 -8.48 -11.32 -18.89
CA GLY A 337 -7.16 -10.72 -18.83
C GLY A 337 -6.24 -11.05 -20.02
N MET A 338 -6.67 -11.92 -20.96
CA MET A 338 -5.90 -12.19 -22.18
C MET A 338 -5.73 -10.92 -23.01
N TRP A 339 -4.53 -10.73 -23.54
CA TRP A 339 -4.20 -9.68 -24.48
C TRP A 339 -4.23 -10.23 -25.90
N ASN A 340 -4.69 -9.43 -26.86
CA ASN A 340 -4.53 -9.69 -28.29
C ASN A 340 -3.77 -8.53 -28.92
N CYS A 341 -2.52 -8.75 -29.30
CA CYS A 341 -1.71 -7.81 -30.06
C CYS A 341 -2.04 -7.93 -31.55
N ILE A 342 -2.50 -6.83 -32.15
CA ILE A 342 -2.97 -6.73 -33.53
C ILE A 342 -1.93 -5.95 -34.34
N ASP A 343 -1.43 -6.57 -35.40
CA ASP A 343 -0.45 -6.01 -36.35
C ASP A 343 0.83 -5.41 -35.72
N GLY A 344 1.09 -5.73 -34.45
CA GLY A 344 2.24 -5.27 -33.69
C GLY A 344 2.14 -3.80 -33.27
N LYS A 345 1.00 -3.14 -33.47
CA LYS A 345 0.84 -1.68 -33.28
C LYS A 345 -0.37 -1.30 -32.45
N SER A 346 -1.29 -2.21 -32.23
CA SER A 346 -2.47 -2.01 -31.40
C SER A 346 -2.76 -3.28 -30.61
N TYR A 347 -3.59 -3.14 -29.58
CA TYR A 347 -3.94 -4.24 -28.71
C TYR A 347 -5.37 -4.11 -28.20
N GLN A 348 -5.91 -5.21 -27.69
CA GLN A 348 -7.16 -5.27 -26.94
C GLN A 348 -6.99 -6.27 -25.80
N GLN A 349 -7.77 -6.12 -24.72
CA GLN A 349 -7.79 -7.03 -23.59
C GLN A 349 -9.15 -7.72 -23.48
N CYS A 350 -9.17 -8.96 -23.02
CA CYS A 350 -10.38 -9.63 -22.61
C CYS A 350 -10.77 -9.12 -21.22
N ALA A 351 -11.94 -8.51 -21.09
CA ALA A 351 -12.47 -8.02 -19.83
C ALA A 351 -13.98 -8.29 -19.77
N ALA A 352 -14.43 -8.96 -18.71
CA ALA A 352 -15.83 -9.36 -18.53
C ALA A 352 -16.38 -10.25 -19.67
N GLY A 353 -15.55 -11.17 -20.16
CA GLY A 353 -15.89 -12.16 -21.18
C GLY A 353 -15.97 -11.59 -22.60
N VAL A 354 -15.60 -10.32 -22.80
CA VAL A 354 -15.60 -9.67 -24.12
C VAL A 354 -14.31 -8.89 -24.39
N TRP A 355 -13.94 -8.78 -25.67
CA TRP A 355 -12.81 -7.98 -26.09
C TRP A 355 -13.10 -6.48 -25.94
N THR A 356 -12.18 -5.75 -25.34
CA THR A 356 -12.21 -4.28 -25.31
C THR A 356 -12.11 -3.68 -26.72
N PRO A 357 -12.44 -2.39 -26.90
CA PRO A 357 -12.02 -1.66 -28.10
C PRO A 357 -10.51 -1.75 -28.35
N ILE A 358 -10.13 -1.67 -29.62
CA ILE A 358 -8.73 -1.68 -30.05
C ILE A 358 -8.06 -0.38 -29.63
N MET A 359 -6.98 -0.49 -28.88
CA MET A 359 -6.17 0.61 -28.41
C MET A 359 -4.85 0.66 -29.17
N PRO A 360 -4.40 1.84 -29.65
CA PRO A 360 -3.09 1.96 -30.27
C PRO A 360 -1.98 1.85 -29.22
N LEU A 361 -0.86 1.24 -29.59
CA LEU A 361 0.37 1.34 -28.82
C LEU A 361 0.99 2.73 -28.94
N ALA A 362 1.79 3.12 -27.95
CA ALA A 362 2.55 4.35 -27.98
C ALA A 362 3.50 4.40 -29.20
N ALA A 363 3.69 5.58 -29.78
CA ALA A 363 4.57 5.78 -30.93
C ALA A 363 6.00 5.28 -30.62
N GLY A 364 6.59 4.52 -31.56
CA GLY A 364 7.93 3.94 -31.39
C GLY A 364 7.95 2.62 -30.62
N THR A 365 6.79 2.05 -30.27
CA THR A 365 6.68 0.74 -29.65
C THR A 365 5.96 -0.26 -30.56
N SER A 366 6.15 -1.55 -30.30
CA SER A 366 5.48 -2.65 -30.99
C SER A 366 5.23 -3.81 -30.03
N CYS A 367 4.20 -4.61 -30.25
CA CYS A 367 3.97 -5.83 -29.48
C CYS A 367 4.17 -7.10 -30.33
N ASP A 368 4.35 -8.24 -29.67
CA ASP A 368 4.38 -9.54 -30.34
C ASP A 368 2.96 -9.94 -30.76
N VAL A 369 2.73 -9.98 -32.07
CA VAL A 369 1.44 -10.26 -32.70
C VAL A 369 0.87 -11.60 -32.22
N GLY A 370 -0.36 -11.60 -31.71
CA GLY A 370 -0.96 -12.81 -31.13
C GLY A 370 -1.73 -12.57 -29.84
N GLN A 371 -2.43 -13.62 -29.41
CA GLN A 371 -3.05 -13.65 -28.10
C GLN A 371 -2.07 -14.20 -27.05
N SER A 372 -1.98 -13.55 -25.90
CA SER A 372 -1.04 -13.90 -24.83
C SER A 372 -1.63 -13.47 -23.48
N THR A 373 -1.24 -14.16 -22.41
CA THR A 373 -1.56 -13.75 -21.03
C THR A 373 -0.83 -12.47 -20.61
N SER A 374 0.11 -11.99 -21.43
CA SER A 374 0.85 -10.75 -21.21
C SER A 374 1.06 -10.01 -22.52
N LEU A 375 0.91 -8.68 -22.50
CA LEU A 375 1.22 -7.82 -23.63
C LEU A 375 2.70 -7.41 -23.60
N ASN A 376 3.54 -8.14 -24.32
CA ASN A 376 4.96 -7.80 -24.44
C ASN A 376 5.14 -6.63 -25.41
N ILE A 377 5.52 -5.47 -24.91
CA ILE A 377 5.79 -4.25 -25.70
C ILE A 377 7.30 -4.03 -25.78
N LYS A 378 7.82 -3.90 -27.00
CA LYS A 378 9.22 -3.62 -27.31
C LYS A 378 9.36 -2.35 -28.13
N THR A 379 10.50 -1.68 -28.04
CA THR A 379 10.81 -0.56 -28.93
C THR A 379 10.84 -1.05 -30.37
N ALA A 380 10.08 -0.39 -31.26
CA ALA A 380 10.06 -0.72 -32.68
C ALA A 380 11.47 -0.44 -33.25
N GLY A 381 12.24 -1.50 -33.50
CA GLY A 381 13.63 -1.37 -33.92
C GLY A 381 13.77 -0.47 -35.15
N LYS A 382 14.56 0.60 -35.03
CA LYS A 382 15.04 1.33 -36.21
C LYS A 382 15.89 0.35 -37.02
N LYS A 383 15.39 -0.13 -38.17
CA LYS A 383 16.27 -0.65 -39.21
C LYS A 383 17.24 0.48 -39.57
N MET A 384 18.47 0.44 -39.05
CA MET A 384 19.54 1.26 -39.59
C MET A 384 19.66 0.93 -41.06
N ARG A 385 19.20 1.85 -41.93
CA ARG A 385 19.53 1.80 -43.34
C ARG A 385 21.04 1.94 -43.41
N ARG A 386 21.72 0.81 -43.64
CA ARG A 386 23.16 0.73 -43.88
C ARG A 386 23.44 1.61 -45.10
N LEU A 387 23.98 2.79 -44.86
CA LEU A 387 24.34 3.73 -45.92
C LEU A 387 25.57 3.14 -46.62
N VAL A 388 25.34 2.50 -47.77
CA VAL A 388 26.40 2.02 -48.65
C VAL A 388 27.05 3.25 -49.25
N ARG A 389 28.23 3.64 -48.74
CA ARG A 389 29.11 4.60 -49.42
C ARG A 389 29.59 3.95 -50.72
N PHE A 390 29.09 4.44 -51.86
CA PHE A 390 29.77 4.25 -53.13
C PHE A 390 31.10 5.03 -53.09
N ARG A 391 32.21 4.32 -53.32
CA ARG A 391 33.47 4.93 -53.74
C ARG A 391 33.37 5.11 -55.26
N GLY A 392 33.27 6.36 -55.69
CA GLY A 392 33.59 6.82 -57.03
C GLY A 392 34.76 7.77 -56.92
#